data_AF-A0A2P7NXL1-F1
#
_entry.id   AF-A0A2P7NXL1-F1
#
_cell.length_a   1.000
_cell.length_b   1.000
_cell.length_c   1.000
_cell.angle_alpha   90.00
_cell.angle_beta   90.00
_cell.angle_gamma   90.00
#
_symmetry.space_group_name_H-M   'P 1'
#
loop_
_entity.id
_entity.type
_entity.pdbx_description
1 polymer ?
#
loop_
_entity_poly.entity_id
_entity_poly.type
_entity_poly.pdbx_seq_one_letter_code
_entity_poly.pdbx_strand_id
1 'polypeptide(L)'
;MAEQNDVPIENKTETTGGHVLQVNVRMQQGEHAGQPLYSNFVSVQGGQGIVIVDFGFLDPQTMHTLNRLVRAGEKIPDTVGARMSCRIALSVEAAHNLAHQLNQLLPKK
;
A
#
# COMPACT_ATOMS: atom_id res chain seq x y z
N MET A 1 72.84 2.08 -17.80
CA MET A 1 71.81 2.84 -18.51
C MET A 1 70.50 2.07 -18.39
N ALA A 2 69.37 2.79 -18.27
CA ALA A 2 68.03 2.40 -17.77
C ALA A 2 67.98 2.40 -16.22
N GLU A 3 67.49 3.41 -15.49
CA GLU A 3 66.28 4.25 -15.62
C GLU A 3 65.02 3.43 -15.90
N GLN A 4 64.10 3.28 -14.95
CA GLN A 4 63.00 4.23 -14.70
C GLN A 4 61.96 3.61 -13.75
N ASN A 5 61.57 4.37 -12.73
CA ASN A 5 60.37 4.16 -11.92
C ASN A 5 59.13 4.10 -12.81
N ASP A 6 58.13 3.27 -12.47
CA ASP A 6 56.89 3.79 -11.89
C ASP A 6 55.99 2.65 -11.44
N VAL A 7 55.40 2.83 -10.27
CA VAL A 7 54.47 1.90 -9.63
C VAL A 7 53.08 2.37 -10.01
N PRO A 8 52.24 1.60 -10.73
CA PRO A 8 50.82 1.85 -10.71
C PRO A 8 50.25 1.15 -9.48
N ILE A 9 50.08 1.93 -8.41
CA ILE A 9 49.11 1.62 -7.37
C ILE A 9 47.73 1.80 -8.03
N GLU A 10 47.25 0.79 -8.74
CA GLU A 10 45.82 0.66 -8.92
C GLU A 10 45.26 0.14 -7.61
N ASN A 11 44.92 1.08 -6.73
CA ASN A 11 43.82 0.90 -5.80
C ASN A 11 42.62 0.52 -6.66
N LYS A 12 42.43 -0.79 -6.84
CA LYS A 12 41.14 -1.35 -7.18
C LYS A 12 40.27 -0.96 -6.00
N THR A 13 39.63 0.20 -6.11
CA THR A 13 38.43 0.52 -5.36
C THR A 13 37.54 -0.68 -5.57
N GLU A 14 37.56 -1.57 -4.60
CA GLU A 14 36.43 -2.42 -4.26
C GLU A 14 35.31 -1.44 -3.95
N THR A 15 34.68 -0.96 -5.02
CA THR A 15 33.28 -0.61 -4.96
C THR A 15 32.63 -1.92 -4.60
N THR A 16 32.52 -2.18 -3.29
CA THR A 16 31.56 -3.12 -2.73
C THR A 16 30.21 -2.49 -3.08
N GLY A 17 29.85 -2.58 -4.36
CA GLY A 17 28.55 -2.21 -4.87
C GLY A 17 27.64 -3.17 -4.15
N GLY A 18 26.99 -2.67 -3.10
CA GLY A 18 26.08 -3.44 -2.27
C GLY A 18 25.13 -4.15 -3.22
N HIS A 19 25.32 -5.44 -3.38
CA HIS A 19 24.56 -6.22 -4.33
C HIS A 19 23.14 -6.25 -3.77
N VAL A 20 22.24 -5.50 -4.41
CA VAL A 20 20.83 -5.49 -4.03
C VAL A 20 20.31 -6.90 -4.23
N LEU A 21 20.10 -7.62 -3.12
CA LEU A 21 19.56 -8.96 -3.16
C LEU A 21 18.05 -8.87 -3.39
N GLN A 22 17.61 -9.19 -4.60
CA GLN A 22 16.19 -9.27 -4.90
C GLN A 22 15.64 -10.62 -4.44
N VAL A 23 14.71 -10.59 -3.50
CA VAL A 23 14.01 -11.79 -3.01
C VAL A 23 12.58 -11.78 -3.55
N ASN A 24 12.18 -12.87 -4.21
CA ASN A 24 10.81 -13.06 -4.65
C ASN A 24 10.00 -13.73 -3.53
N VAL A 25 8.95 -13.05 -3.07
CA VAL A 25 8.02 -13.59 -2.08
C VAL A 25 6.79 -14.13 -2.80
N ARG A 26 6.48 -15.41 -2.62
CA ARG A 26 5.25 -16.04 -3.14
C ARG A 26 4.30 -16.34 -1.99
N MET A 27 3.09 -15.80 -2.08
CA MET A 27 2.03 -16.06 -1.10
C MET A 27 1.40 -17.45 -1.34
N GLN A 28 1.23 -18.22 -0.26
CA GLN A 28 0.37 -19.40 -0.25
C GLN A 28 -1.03 -18.99 0.21
N GLN A 29 -2.07 -19.61 -0.34
CA GLN A 29 -3.45 -19.30 0.05
C GLN A 29 -3.71 -19.79 1.48
N GLY A 30 -4.09 -18.89 2.38
CA GLY A 30 -4.66 -19.25 3.68
C GLY A 30 -6.12 -19.68 3.56
N GLU A 31 -6.72 -20.21 4.63
CA GLU A 31 -8.09 -20.77 4.64
C GLU A 31 -9.17 -19.85 4.06
N HIS A 32 -9.01 -18.53 4.24
CA HIS A 32 -9.98 -17.53 3.77
C HIS A 32 -9.54 -16.78 2.49
N ALA A 33 -8.43 -17.18 1.85
CA ALA A 33 -7.86 -16.51 0.69
C ALA A 33 -8.29 -17.12 -0.66
N GLY A 34 -9.08 -18.20 -0.65
CA GLY A 34 -9.45 -18.94 -1.86
C GLY A 34 -10.36 -18.18 -2.84
N GLN A 35 -11.16 -17.23 -2.35
CA GLN A 35 -12.01 -16.37 -3.18
C GLN A 35 -11.76 -14.89 -2.87
N PRO A 36 -11.48 -14.05 -3.89
CA PRO A 36 -11.35 -12.61 -3.69
C PRO A 36 -12.64 -11.99 -3.13
N LEU A 37 -12.48 -11.11 -2.15
CA LEU A 37 -13.57 -10.27 -1.65
C LEU A 37 -13.55 -8.93 -2.38
N TYR A 38 -14.70 -8.50 -2.87
CA TYR A 38 -14.86 -7.18 -3.47
C TYR A 38 -15.14 -6.12 -2.39
N SER A 39 -14.59 -4.93 -2.59
CA SER A 39 -14.82 -3.76 -1.76
C SER A 39 -14.76 -2.49 -2.62
N ASN A 40 -15.71 -1.58 -2.39
CA ASN A 40 -15.74 -0.26 -3.02
C ASN A 40 -15.56 0.88 -2.01
N PHE A 41 -15.36 0.53 -0.74
CA PHE A 41 -15.18 1.46 0.36
C PHE A 41 -14.09 0.94 1.28
N VAL A 42 -13.12 1.80 1.60
CA VAL A 42 -12.02 1.48 2.50
C VAL A 42 -11.97 2.55 3.59
N SER A 43 -11.87 2.11 4.84
CA SER A 43 -11.61 2.96 6.00
C SER A 43 -10.30 2.53 6.66
N VAL A 44 -9.47 3.50 7.04
CA VAL A 44 -8.17 3.27 7.68
C VAL A 44 -8.17 3.95 9.05
N GLN A 45 -7.84 3.19 10.08
CA GLN A 45 -7.77 3.67 11.45
C GLN A 45 -6.37 3.36 12.01
N GLY A 46 -5.63 4.41 12.38
CA GLY A 46 -4.33 4.26 13.04
C GLY A 46 -4.48 4.00 14.54
N GLY A 47 -3.66 3.11 15.08
CA GLY A 47 -3.51 2.87 16.51
C GLY A 47 -2.03 2.80 16.93
N GLN A 48 -1.77 2.48 18.20
CA GLN A 48 -0.39 2.30 18.68
C GLN A 48 0.21 1.03 18.07
N GLY A 49 1.06 1.19 17.05
CA GLY A 49 1.85 0.11 16.45
C GLY A 49 1.12 -0.76 15.40
N ILE A 50 -0.19 -0.57 15.23
CA ILE A 50 -0.98 -1.26 14.20
C ILE A 50 -1.89 -0.28 13.46
N VAL A 51 -2.21 -0.63 12.22
CA VAL A 51 -3.18 0.04 11.36
C VAL A 51 -4.31 -0.93 11.08
N ILE A 52 -5.54 -0.55 11.39
CA ILE A 52 -6.73 -1.32 11.04
C ILE A 52 -7.27 -0.79 9.71
N VAL A 53 -7.43 -1.70 8.75
CA VAL A 53 -8.03 -1.42 7.45
C VAL A 53 -9.32 -2.22 7.33
N ASP A 54 -10.41 -1.49 7.19
CA ASP A 54 -11.74 -2.03 6.95
C ASP A 54 -12.06 -1.91 5.47
N PHE A 55 -12.35 -3.05 4.84
CA PHE A 55 -12.84 -3.14 3.48
C PHE A 55 -14.31 -3.46 3.51
N GLY A 56 -15.12 -2.64 2.85
CA GLY A 56 -16.55 -2.82 2.80
C GLY A 56 -17.17 -2.46 1.47
N PHE A 57 -18.50 -2.55 1.46
CA PHE A 57 -19.36 -2.20 0.36
C PHE A 57 -20.36 -1.15 0.81
N LEU A 58 -20.28 0.03 0.20
CA LEU A 58 -21.34 1.02 0.21
C LEU A 58 -22.30 0.73 -0.94
N ASP A 59 -23.58 0.60 -0.60
CA ASP A 59 -24.61 0.32 -1.58
C ASP A 59 -24.77 1.48 -2.59
N PRO A 60 -24.87 1.19 -3.91
CA PRO A 60 -25.01 2.23 -4.93
C PRO A 60 -26.21 3.16 -4.73
N GLN A 61 -27.34 2.67 -4.21
CA GLN A 61 -28.51 3.51 -3.92
C GLN A 61 -28.23 4.48 -2.78
N THR A 62 -27.46 4.04 -1.79
CA THR A 62 -27.00 4.88 -0.69
C THR A 62 -26.09 5.99 -1.22
N MET A 63 -25.13 5.65 -2.09
CA MET A 63 -24.26 6.63 -2.75
C MET A 63 -25.03 7.61 -3.64
N HIS A 64 -26.05 7.14 -4.36
CA HIS A 64 -26.89 8.00 -5.21
C HIS A 64 -27.69 8.99 -4.36
N THR A 65 -28.29 8.51 -3.27
CA THR A 65 -29.05 9.34 -2.32
C THR A 65 -28.15 10.41 -1.71
N LEU A 66 -26.95 10.04 -1.24
CA LEU A 66 -25.98 11.01 -0.71
C LEU A 66 -25.61 12.10 -1.73
N ASN A 67 -25.30 11.70 -2.96
CA ASN A 67 -24.98 12.65 -4.03
C ASN A 67 -26.14 13.61 -4.33
N ARG A 68 -27.39 13.12 -4.29
CA ARG A 68 -28.58 13.96 -4.46
C ARG A 68 -28.72 14.97 -3.33
N LEU A 69 -28.59 14.53 -2.07
CA LEU A 69 -28.67 15.41 -0.89
C LEU A 69 -27.62 16.51 -0.95
N VAL A 70 -26.37 16.16 -1.27
CA VAL A 70 -25.26 17.12 -1.45
C VAL A 70 -25.59 18.16 -2.52
N ARG A 71 -26.09 17.71 -3.69
CA ARG A 71 -26.45 18.62 -4.80
C ARG A 71 -27.64 19.52 -4.48
N ALA A 72 -28.58 19.04 -3.65
CA ALA A 72 -29.75 19.79 -3.21
C ALA A 72 -29.46 20.76 -2.04
N GLY A 73 -28.26 20.71 -1.46
CA GLY A 73 -27.93 21.49 -0.25
C GLY A 73 -28.71 21.04 0.99
N GLU A 74 -29.21 19.80 0.98
CA GLU A 74 -29.98 19.22 2.07
C GLU A 74 -29.06 18.66 3.16
N LYS A 75 -29.62 18.43 4.35
CA LYS A 75 -28.88 17.84 5.47
C LYS A 75 -28.46 16.42 5.11
N ILE A 76 -27.15 16.18 5.15
CA ILE A 76 -26.54 14.86 4.97
C ILE A 76 -26.63 14.10 6.31
N PRO A 77 -26.95 12.79 6.31
CA PRO A 77 -26.89 11.98 7.52
C PRO A 77 -25.50 12.01 8.15
N ASP A 78 -25.45 12.06 9.48
CA ASP A 78 -24.18 12.03 10.23
C ASP A 78 -23.46 10.67 10.07
N THR A 79 -24.24 9.60 9.83
CA THR A 79 -23.73 8.24 9.66
C THR A 79 -24.45 7.53 8.52
N VAL A 80 -23.70 6.72 7.77
CA VAL A 80 -24.20 5.87 6.70
C VAL A 80 -23.71 4.44 6.93
N GLY A 81 -24.62 3.48 6.82
CA GLY A 81 -24.27 2.07 6.94
C GLY A 81 -23.52 1.54 5.72
N ALA A 82 -22.41 0.86 5.95
CA ALA A 82 -21.71 0.05 4.96
C ALA A 82 -21.73 -1.43 5.37
N ARG A 83 -21.63 -2.34 4.40
CA ARG A 83 -21.48 -3.77 4.68
C ARG A 83 -19.98 -4.10 4.76
N MET A 84 -19.51 -4.68 5.86
CA MET A 84 -18.11 -5.10 5.99
C MET A 84 -17.84 -6.35 5.17
N SER A 85 -16.78 -6.33 4.36
CA SER A 85 -16.26 -7.49 3.61
C SER A 85 -15.15 -8.17 4.40
N CYS A 86 -14.13 -7.41 4.82
CA CYS A 86 -13.05 -7.92 5.67
C CYS A 86 -12.39 -6.81 6.49
N ARG A 87 -11.72 -7.21 7.58
CA ARG A 87 -10.87 -6.35 8.40
C ARG A 87 -9.47 -6.93 8.44
N ILE A 88 -8.47 -6.09 8.17
CA ILE A 88 -7.07 -6.46 8.22
C ILE A 88 -6.37 -5.57 9.25
N ALA A 89 -5.61 -6.20 10.16
CA ALA A 89 -4.66 -5.50 11.01
C ALA A 89 -3.28 -5.57 10.35
N LEU A 90 -2.70 -4.40 10.08
CA LEU A 90 -1.37 -4.25 9.49
C LEU A 90 -0.39 -3.73 10.54
N SER A 91 0.86 -4.16 10.48
CA SER A 91 1.93 -3.40 11.11
C SER A 91 2.08 -2.05 10.41
N VAL A 92 2.64 -1.06 11.11
CA VAL A 92 2.90 0.27 10.53
C VAL A 92 3.80 0.17 9.28
N GLU A 93 4.80 -0.71 9.31
CA GLU A 93 5.68 -0.95 8.16
C GLU A 93 4.92 -1.53 6.95
N ALA A 94 4.07 -2.53 7.19
CA ALA A 94 3.25 -3.12 6.13
C ALA A 94 2.29 -2.08 5.53
N ALA A 95 1.74 -1.18 6.35
CA ALA A 95 0.90 -0.08 5.87
C ALA A 95 1.67 0.92 5.00
N HIS A 96 2.91 1.28 5.36
CA HIS A 96 3.77 2.12 4.53
C HIS A 96 4.10 1.48 3.18
N ASN A 97 4.46 0.19 3.20
CA ASN A 97 4.76 -0.56 1.98
C ASN A 97 3.53 -0.64 1.06
N LEU A 98 2.33 -0.89 1.63
CA LEU A 98 1.08 -0.89 0.87
C LEU A 98 0.80 0.49 0.26
N ALA A 99 0.94 1.57 1.01
CA ALA A 99 0.75 2.93 0.50
C ALA A 99 1.71 3.24 -0.66
N HIS A 100 2.98 2.84 -0.53
CA HIS A 100 3.97 3.02 -1.59
C HIS A 100 3.62 2.21 -2.86
N GLN A 101 3.18 0.96 -2.72
CA GLN A 101 2.75 0.14 -3.85
C GLN A 101 1.51 0.72 -4.55
N LEU A 102 0.51 1.17 -3.78
CA LEU A 102 -0.68 1.83 -4.34
C LEU A 102 -0.32 3.10 -5.10
N ASN A 103 0.59 3.92 -4.57
CA ASN A 103 1.04 5.15 -5.24
C ASN A 103 1.80 4.88 -6.55
N GLN A 104 2.40 3.70 -6.71
CA GLN A 104 3.05 3.29 -7.97
C GLN A 104 2.05 2.78 -9.01
N LEU A 105 0.94 2.19 -8.57
CA LEU A 105 -0.09 1.63 -9.45
C LEU A 105 -1.12 2.65 -9.90
N LEU A 106 -1.47 3.59 -9.02
CA LEU A 106 -2.48 4.60 -9.29
C LEU A 106 -1.85 5.78 -10.06
N PRO A 107 -2.53 6.32 -11.09
CA PRO A 107 -2.03 7.49 -11.80
C PRO A 107 -1.85 8.65 -10.81
N LYS A 108 -0.75 9.39 -10.96
CA LYS A 108 -0.58 10.66 -10.26
C LYS A 108 -1.74 11.57 -10.65
N LYS A 109 -2.55 11.96 -9.67
CA LYS A 109 -3.62 12.95 -9.86
C LYS A 109 -3.05 14.32 -10.15
#